data_AF-A0A1A9RSW7-F1
#
_entry.id   AF-A0A1A9RSW7-F1
#
_cell.length_a   1.000
_cell.length_b   1.000
_cell.length_c   1.000
_cell.angle_alpha   90.00
_cell.angle_beta   90.00
_cell.angle_gamma   90.00
#
_symmetry.space_group_name_H-M   'P 1'
#
loop_
_entity.id
_entity.type
_entity.pdbx_description
1 polymer ?
#
loop_
_entity_poly.entity_id
_entity_poly.type
_entity_poly.pdbx_seq_one_letter_code
_entity_poly.pdbx_strand_id
1 'polypeptide(L)'
;MFRLLINDNFEAVMGDLFSDGKDAECGQLKVRAPTAVAVEIASIEGEVYRLVSEAKQFVQSARRMGLVRRVAYRATPINHASLPAYPNKDFHVPSICWAEYIGKQRKDITDWATIAAQLDAANASYDERLLHMRVHLAMRQYHDEVKRMLEQLKSDYAFLNELEFMSASQNIPVSVVVGAK
;
A
#
# COMPACT_ATOMS: atom_id res chain seq x y z
N MET A 1 16.41 -14.46 48.74
CA MET A 1 16.92 -15.29 47.64
C MET A 1 15.75 -16.13 47.12
N PHE A 2 15.02 -15.62 46.13
CA PHE A 2 13.95 -16.36 45.45
C PHE A 2 14.20 -16.28 43.96
N ARG A 3 14.69 -17.39 43.40
CA ARG A 3 14.86 -17.62 41.96
C ARG A 3 13.50 -18.11 41.46
N LEU A 4 12.74 -17.24 40.79
CA LEU A 4 11.56 -17.68 40.04
C LEU A 4 12.06 -18.25 38.71
N LEU A 5 11.83 -19.56 38.55
CA LEU A 5 11.97 -20.28 37.30
C LEU A 5 10.93 -19.74 36.31
N ILE A 6 11.32 -18.72 35.55
CA ILE A 6 10.62 -18.29 34.34
C ILE A 6 11.49 -18.78 33.20
N ASN A 7 11.25 -19.99 32.73
CA ASN A 7 11.61 -20.46 31.40
C ASN A 7 10.77 -21.72 31.17
N ASP A 8 10.21 -21.84 29.98
CA ASP A 8 9.44 -22.97 29.43
C ASP A 8 7.91 -22.85 29.43
N ASN A 9 7.28 -22.09 30.34
CA ASN A 9 5.80 -21.96 30.34
C ASN A 9 5.23 -20.70 29.65
N PHE A 10 6.05 -19.70 29.35
CA PHE A 10 5.54 -18.43 28.80
C PHE A 10 5.30 -18.49 27.28
N GLU A 11 6.15 -19.21 26.55
CA GLU A 11 5.98 -19.45 25.11
C GLU A 11 4.73 -20.30 24.83
N ALA A 12 4.42 -21.27 25.68
CA ALA A 12 3.21 -22.09 25.56
C ALA A 12 1.93 -21.26 25.79
N VAL A 13 1.92 -20.38 26.80
CA VAL A 13 0.76 -19.53 27.11
C VAL A 13 0.51 -18.47 26.03
N MET A 14 1.57 -17.90 25.45
CA MET A 14 1.44 -16.95 24.35
C MET A 14 1.08 -17.65 23.03
N GLY A 15 1.55 -18.88 22.80
CA GLY A 15 1.13 -19.71 21.67
C GLY A 15 -0.37 -20.01 21.68
N ASP A 16 -0.93 -20.33 22.85
CA ASP A 16 -2.37 -20.62 23.01
C ASP A 16 -3.28 -19.39 22.81
N LEU A 17 -2.79 -18.18 23.05
CA LEU A 17 -3.56 -16.94 22.83
C LEU A 17 -3.78 -16.62 21.34
N PHE A 18 -2.98 -17.19 20.45
CA PHE A 18 -3.02 -16.94 19.00
C PHE A 18 -3.22 -18.21 18.16
N SER A 19 -3.49 -19.35 18.80
CA SER A 19 -3.59 -20.64 18.11
C SER A 19 -4.93 -20.76 17.37
N ASP A 20 -4.84 -21.04 16.07
CA ASP A 20 -5.99 -21.29 15.20
C ASP A 20 -6.63 -22.65 15.54
N GLY A 21 -7.81 -22.59 16.17
CA GLY A 21 -8.81 -23.65 16.12
C GLY A 21 -8.98 -24.53 17.38
N LYS A 22 -9.98 -24.19 18.20
CA LYS A 22 -11.26 -24.93 18.33
C LYS A 22 -12.13 -24.32 19.44
N ASP A 23 -13.21 -23.71 18.97
CA ASP A 23 -14.49 -23.32 19.60
C ASP A 23 -14.67 -23.52 21.11
N ALA A 24 -14.77 -22.39 21.82
CA ALA A 24 -15.65 -22.23 22.96
C ALA A 24 -16.37 -20.88 22.86
N GLU A 25 -17.70 -20.92 22.97
CA GLU A 25 -18.63 -19.79 22.90
C GLU A 25 -18.35 -18.72 23.97
N CYS A 26 -17.47 -17.80 23.63
CA CYS A 26 -17.43 -16.43 24.13
C CYS A 26 -16.90 -15.66 22.94
N GLY A 27 -17.66 -14.68 22.41
CA GLY A 27 -17.33 -13.99 21.15
C GLY A 27 -15.85 -13.62 21.07
N GLN A 28 -15.06 -14.49 20.42
CA GLN A 28 -13.61 -14.44 20.52
C GLN A 28 -13.17 -13.17 19.82
N LEU A 29 -12.53 -12.28 20.57
CA LEU A 29 -11.76 -11.20 19.99
C LEU A 29 -10.79 -11.86 19.01
N LYS A 30 -10.96 -11.63 17.71
CA LYS A 30 -10.01 -12.07 16.68
C LYS A 30 -8.76 -11.22 16.82
N VAL A 31 -7.89 -11.58 17.76
CA VAL A 31 -6.60 -10.92 17.95
C VAL A 31 -5.63 -11.48 16.91
N ARG A 32 -5.03 -10.61 16.10
CA ARG A 32 -4.08 -11.04 15.07
C ARG A 32 -2.76 -11.42 15.70
N ALA A 33 -2.20 -12.57 15.30
CA ALA A 33 -0.86 -12.98 15.68
C ALA A 33 0.19 -12.03 15.10
N PRO A 34 1.21 -11.58 15.88
CA PRO A 34 2.23 -10.64 15.39
C PRO A 34 3.02 -11.17 14.18
N THR A 35 3.29 -12.47 14.15
CA THR A 35 3.96 -13.14 13.02
C THR A 35 3.12 -13.13 11.75
N ALA A 36 1.80 -13.30 11.86
CA ALA A 36 0.88 -13.18 10.73
C ALA A 36 0.87 -11.75 10.18
N VAL A 37 0.85 -10.74 11.06
CA VAL A 37 0.93 -9.32 10.65
C VAL A 37 2.26 -9.01 9.96
N ALA A 38 3.38 -9.57 10.42
CA ALA A 38 4.67 -9.40 9.75
C ALA A 38 4.69 -10.00 8.33
N VAL A 39 4.05 -11.17 8.14
CA VAL A 39 3.88 -11.77 6.80
C VAL A 39 2.98 -10.91 5.91
N GLU A 40 1.89 -10.37 6.44
CA GLU A 40 1.00 -9.45 5.72
C GLU A 40 1.74 -8.19 5.28
N ILE A 41 2.55 -7.58 6.16
CA ILE A 41 3.39 -6.42 5.83
C ILE A 41 4.30 -6.75 4.65
N ALA A 42 5.08 -7.82 4.74
CA ALA A 42 6.02 -8.19 3.67
C ALA A 42 5.31 -8.46 2.33
N SER A 43 4.13 -9.08 2.38
CA SER A 43 3.29 -9.29 1.20
C SER A 43 2.82 -7.97 0.59
N ILE A 44 2.28 -7.06 1.42
CA ILE A 44 1.77 -5.77 0.93
C ILE A 44 2.92 -4.91 0.38
N GLU A 45 4.08 -4.90 1.04
CA GLU A 45 5.25 -4.19 0.55
C GLU A 45 5.67 -4.69 -0.84
N GLY A 46 5.73 -6.01 -1.04
CA GLY A 46 6.01 -6.63 -2.33
C GLY A 46 5.00 -6.19 -3.40
N GLU A 47 3.71 -6.12 -3.05
CA GLU A 47 2.67 -5.67 -3.96
C GLU A 47 2.76 -4.19 -4.32
N VAL A 48 3.15 -3.32 -3.38
CA VAL A 48 3.41 -1.91 -3.69
C VAL A 48 4.55 -1.78 -4.70
N TYR A 49 5.67 -2.50 -4.51
CA TYR A 49 6.76 -2.50 -5.48
C TYR A 49 6.30 -2.97 -6.87
N ARG A 50 5.51 -4.04 -6.94
CA ARG A 50 4.96 -4.55 -8.20
C ARG A 50 4.07 -3.50 -8.87
N LEU A 51 3.10 -2.93 -8.16
CA LEU A 51 2.18 -1.92 -8.70
C LEU A 51 2.89 -0.65 -9.14
N VAL A 52 3.93 -0.20 -8.42
CA VAL A 52 4.74 0.95 -8.85
C VAL A 52 5.45 0.65 -10.17
N SER A 53 6.02 -0.55 -10.32
CA SER A 53 6.66 -0.99 -11.56
C SER A 53 5.67 -1.05 -12.72
N GLU A 54 4.50 -1.66 -12.49
CA GLU A 54 3.43 -1.75 -13.48
C GLU A 54 2.90 -0.38 -13.90
N ALA A 55 2.69 0.54 -12.96
CA ALA A 55 2.26 1.90 -13.25
C ALA A 55 3.30 2.65 -14.13
N LYS A 56 4.61 2.44 -13.89
CA LYS A 56 5.68 3.00 -14.75
C LYS A 56 5.60 2.41 -16.16
N GLN A 57 5.43 1.10 -16.28
CA GLN A 57 5.31 0.41 -17.58
C GLN A 57 4.03 0.84 -18.33
N PHE A 58 2.91 0.94 -17.62
CA PHE A 58 1.64 1.42 -18.15
C PHE A 58 1.79 2.80 -18.79
N VAL A 59 2.46 3.75 -18.13
CA VAL A 59 2.71 5.09 -18.71
C VAL A 59 3.56 5.01 -19.98
N GLN A 60 4.57 4.14 -20.02
CA GLN A 60 5.38 3.94 -21.22
C GLN A 60 4.55 3.36 -22.38
N SER A 61 3.69 2.39 -22.09
CA SER A 61 2.78 1.78 -23.08
C SER A 61 1.76 2.79 -23.58
N ALA A 62 1.09 3.52 -22.69
CA ALA A 62 0.09 4.53 -23.04
C ALA A 62 0.66 5.65 -23.93
N ARG A 63 1.92 6.03 -23.75
CA ARG A 63 2.61 7.00 -24.63
C ARG A 63 2.79 6.52 -26.07
N ARG A 64 2.71 5.22 -26.32
CA ARG A 64 2.83 4.60 -27.66
C ARG A 64 1.47 4.36 -28.33
N MET A 65 0.36 4.56 -27.62
CA MET A 65 -1.00 4.24 -28.09
C MET A 65 -1.66 5.31 -28.97
N GLY A 66 -0.96 6.40 -29.32
CA GLY A 66 -1.53 7.46 -30.16
C GLY A 66 -2.67 8.25 -29.47
N LEU A 67 -2.62 8.40 -28.15
CA LEU A 67 -3.63 9.14 -27.39
C LEU A 67 -3.68 10.62 -27.80
N VAL A 68 -4.88 11.20 -27.82
CA VAL A 68 -5.14 12.64 -28.10
C VAL A 68 -4.38 13.52 -27.10
N ARG A 69 -4.14 13.00 -25.89
CA ARG A 69 -3.34 13.66 -24.86
C ARG A 69 -2.29 12.73 -24.28
N ARG A 70 -1.17 13.35 -23.87
CA ARG A 70 -0.06 12.64 -23.25
C ARG A 70 -0.39 12.29 -21.81
N VAL A 71 0.06 11.12 -21.40
CA VAL A 71 0.03 10.71 -19.99
C VAL A 71 1.38 11.00 -19.32
N ALA A 72 1.32 11.36 -18.06
CA ALA A 72 2.50 11.65 -17.28
C ALA A 72 2.44 10.98 -15.91
N TYR A 73 3.62 10.59 -15.44
CA TYR A 73 3.83 9.93 -14.17
C TYR A 73 4.29 10.93 -13.12
N ARG A 74 3.78 10.78 -11.90
CA ARG A 74 4.29 11.44 -10.69
C ARG A 74 4.44 10.39 -9.59
N ALA A 75 5.44 10.62 -8.75
CA ALA A 75 5.67 9.85 -7.54
C ALA A 75 5.27 10.71 -6.34
N THR A 76 4.35 10.23 -5.51
CA THR A 76 4.03 10.87 -4.24
C THR A 76 4.71 10.09 -3.12
N PRO A 77 5.68 10.70 -2.42
CA PRO A 77 6.45 10.01 -1.40
C PRO A 77 5.55 9.57 -0.24
N ILE A 78 5.89 8.42 0.33
CA ILE A 78 5.23 7.87 1.50
C ILE A 78 6.05 8.29 2.72
N ASN A 79 5.45 9.10 3.59
CA ASN A 79 6.04 9.52 4.85
C ASN A 79 4.97 9.43 5.95
N HIS A 80 5.21 8.59 6.95
CA HIS A 80 4.33 8.43 8.10
C HIS A 80 5.13 7.94 9.30
N ALA A 81 4.81 8.41 10.51
CA ALA A 81 5.58 8.13 11.71
C ALA A 81 5.64 6.64 12.09
N SER A 82 4.61 5.86 11.76
CA SER A 82 4.60 4.41 12.02
C SER A 82 5.37 3.60 10.98
N LEU A 83 5.66 4.16 9.81
CA LEU A 83 6.28 3.42 8.71
C LEU A 83 7.80 3.56 8.74
N PRO A 84 8.54 2.53 8.29
CA PRO A 84 9.97 2.67 8.06
C PRO A 84 10.25 3.60 6.89
N ALA A 85 11.50 4.03 6.77
CA ALA A 85 11.95 4.83 5.64
C ALA A 85 12.02 3.97 4.37
N TYR A 86 11.19 4.28 3.38
CA TYR A 86 11.18 3.61 2.09
C TYR A 86 11.93 4.39 1.00
N PRO A 87 12.55 3.70 0.03
CA PRO A 87 13.17 4.35 -1.12
C PRO A 87 12.10 4.89 -2.08
N ASN A 88 11.87 6.20 -2.07
CA ASN A 88 10.88 6.90 -2.92
C ASN A 88 11.05 6.67 -4.44
N LYS A 89 12.16 6.09 -4.89
CA LYS A 89 12.35 5.71 -6.29
C LYS A 89 11.38 4.61 -6.71
N ASP A 90 11.18 3.63 -5.83
CA ASP A 90 10.53 2.36 -6.15
C ASP A 90 9.36 2.04 -5.21
N PHE A 91 9.21 2.79 -4.11
CA PHE A 91 8.11 2.64 -3.16
C PHE A 91 7.47 4.00 -2.87
N HIS A 92 6.34 4.25 -3.53
CA HIS A 92 5.61 5.51 -3.46
C HIS A 92 4.19 5.33 -4.00
N VAL A 93 3.30 6.29 -3.76
CA VAL A 93 1.97 6.27 -4.39
C VAL A 93 2.10 6.76 -5.83
N PRO A 94 1.79 5.93 -6.86
CA PRO A 94 1.82 6.37 -8.24
C PRO A 94 0.66 7.34 -8.49
N SER A 95 0.97 8.51 -9.05
CA SER A 95 -0.02 9.49 -9.48
C SER A 95 0.13 9.70 -10.98
N ILE A 96 -0.72 9.05 -11.77
CA ILE A 96 -0.73 9.19 -13.22
C ILE A 96 -1.81 10.20 -13.61
N CYS A 97 -1.47 11.11 -14.51
CA CYS A 97 -2.39 12.16 -14.95
C CYS A 97 -2.28 12.37 -16.47
N TRP A 98 -3.28 13.06 -17.00
CA TRP A 98 -3.18 13.66 -18.33
C TRP A 98 -2.33 14.93 -18.23
N ALA A 99 -1.51 15.17 -19.24
CA ALA A 99 -0.64 16.32 -19.33
C ALA A 99 -1.04 17.21 -20.51
N GLU A 100 -1.34 18.46 -20.21
CA GLU A 100 -1.56 19.52 -21.17
C GLU A 100 -0.38 20.49 -21.13
N TYR A 101 0.09 20.94 -22.29
CA TYR A 101 1.17 21.90 -22.40
C TYR A 101 0.61 23.21 -22.96
N ILE A 102 0.60 24.25 -22.13
CA ILE A 102 0.23 25.61 -22.52
C ILE A 102 1.53 26.43 -22.63
N GLY A 103 2.04 26.57 -23.85
CA GLY A 103 3.36 27.13 -24.09
C GLY A 103 4.46 26.27 -23.45
N LYS A 104 5.18 26.85 -22.47
CA LYS A 104 6.23 26.14 -21.70
C LYS A 104 5.71 25.51 -20.40
N GLN A 105 4.47 25.77 -20.00
CA GLN A 105 3.92 25.28 -18.74
C GLN A 105 3.15 23.97 -18.95
N ARG A 106 3.42 22.98 -18.09
CA ARG A 106 2.65 21.75 -18.00
C ARG A 106 1.53 21.94 -16.98
N LYS A 107 0.31 21.65 -17.40
CA LYS A 107 -0.87 21.52 -16.55
C LYS A 107 -1.25 20.04 -16.44
N ASP A 108 -1.52 19.61 -15.22
CA ASP A 108 -1.95 18.25 -14.95
C ASP A 108 -3.46 18.20 -14.81
N ILE A 109 -4.05 17.23 -15.49
CA ILE A 109 -5.48 17.03 -15.54
C ILE A 109 -5.77 15.64 -15.01
N THR A 110 -6.51 15.58 -13.92
CA THR A 110 -6.98 14.35 -13.27
C THR A 110 -8.49 14.16 -13.41
N ASP A 111 -9.21 15.21 -13.80
CA ASP A 111 -10.66 15.19 -14.00
C ASP A 111 -11.04 14.66 -15.39
N TRP A 112 -12.04 13.79 -15.45
CA TRP A 112 -12.54 13.22 -16.70
C TRP A 112 -13.31 14.23 -17.54
N ALA A 113 -14.09 15.14 -16.94
CA ALA A 113 -14.90 16.08 -17.69
C ALA A 113 -14.04 16.98 -18.59
N THR A 114 -12.88 17.40 -18.08
CA THR A 114 -11.88 18.14 -18.84
C THR A 114 -11.36 17.34 -20.05
N ILE A 115 -11.10 16.04 -19.87
CA ILE A 115 -10.63 15.16 -20.96
C ILE A 115 -11.72 14.92 -21.99
N ALA A 116 -12.96 14.70 -21.55
CA ALA A 116 -14.10 14.53 -22.44
C ALA A 116 -14.28 15.75 -23.37
N ALA A 117 -14.24 16.96 -22.82
CA ALA A 117 -14.33 18.19 -23.61
C ALA A 117 -13.18 18.33 -24.61
N GLN A 118 -11.97 17.89 -24.25
CA GLN A 118 -10.82 17.89 -25.16
C GLN A 118 -10.95 16.84 -26.28
N LEU A 119 -11.55 15.69 -26.00
CA LEU A 119 -11.87 14.66 -26.99
C LEU A 119 -12.95 15.15 -27.96
N ASP A 120 -13.96 15.87 -27.46
CA ASP A 120 -14.96 16.54 -28.30
C ASP A 120 -14.30 17.56 -29.24
N ALA A 121 -13.45 18.44 -28.71
CA ALA A 121 -12.73 19.43 -29.51
C ALA A 121 -11.78 18.82 -30.57
N ALA A 122 -11.28 17.60 -30.32
CA ALA A 122 -10.43 16.86 -31.25
C ALA A 122 -11.24 16.04 -32.28
N ASN A 123 -12.57 16.07 -32.25
CA ASN A 123 -13.44 15.20 -33.03
C ASN A 123 -13.08 13.70 -32.87
N ALA A 124 -12.72 13.30 -31.65
CA ALA A 124 -12.30 11.93 -31.37
C ALA A 124 -13.42 10.94 -31.69
N SER A 125 -13.05 9.87 -32.40
CA SER A 125 -13.90 8.73 -32.72
C SER A 125 -14.35 7.99 -31.45
N TYR A 126 -15.34 7.13 -31.62
CA TYR A 126 -15.83 6.28 -30.53
C TYR A 126 -14.73 5.40 -29.93
N ASP A 127 -13.90 4.78 -30.77
CA ASP A 127 -12.82 3.89 -30.32
C ASP A 127 -11.73 4.65 -29.55
N GLU A 128 -11.38 5.86 -30.01
CA GLU A 128 -10.44 6.73 -29.29
C GLU A 128 -10.99 7.09 -27.91
N ARG A 129 -12.28 7.43 -27.80
CA ARG A 129 -12.91 7.75 -26.52
C ARG A 129 -12.87 6.56 -25.57
N LEU A 130 -13.22 5.36 -26.05
CA LEU A 130 -13.14 4.14 -25.25
C LEU A 130 -11.71 3.86 -24.77
N LEU A 131 -10.72 4.06 -25.62
CA LEU A 131 -9.32 3.94 -25.24
C LEU A 131 -8.95 4.93 -24.12
N HIS A 132 -9.33 6.20 -24.24
CA HIS A 132 -9.05 7.21 -23.21
C HIS A 132 -9.77 6.90 -21.88
N MET A 133 -11.00 6.39 -21.93
CA MET A 133 -11.73 5.96 -20.74
C MET A 133 -10.98 4.82 -20.02
N ARG A 134 -10.55 3.79 -20.76
CA ARG A 134 -9.79 2.67 -20.19
C ARG A 134 -8.49 3.13 -19.56
N VAL A 135 -7.75 4.00 -20.25
CA VAL A 135 -6.50 4.56 -19.72
C VAL A 135 -6.80 5.38 -18.46
N HIS A 136 -7.82 6.26 -18.46
CA HIS A 136 -8.18 7.08 -17.31
C HIS A 136 -8.58 6.23 -16.08
N LEU A 137 -9.36 5.16 -16.28
CA LEU A 137 -9.73 4.25 -15.20
C LEU A 137 -8.51 3.51 -14.62
N ALA A 138 -7.62 3.02 -15.48
CA ALA A 138 -6.39 2.35 -15.04
C ALA A 138 -5.48 3.30 -14.24
N MET A 139 -5.37 4.58 -14.63
CA MET A 139 -4.62 5.58 -13.85
C MET A 139 -5.12 5.68 -12.41
N ARG A 140 -6.45 5.75 -12.24
CA ARG A 140 -7.08 5.86 -10.92
C ARG A 140 -6.90 4.59 -10.11
N GLN A 141 -7.02 3.43 -10.75
CA GLN A 141 -6.86 2.14 -10.10
C GLN A 141 -5.48 2.00 -9.44
N TYR A 142 -4.39 2.32 -10.14
CA TYR A 142 -3.04 2.26 -9.55
C TYR A 142 -2.88 3.15 -8.32
N HIS A 143 -3.41 4.38 -8.38
CA HIS A 143 -3.35 5.31 -7.25
C HIS A 143 -4.16 4.80 -6.05
N ASP A 144 -5.39 4.37 -6.29
CA ASP A 144 -6.33 3.98 -5.25
C ASP A 144 -5.92 2.65 -4.59
N GLU A 145 -5.40 1.68 -5.37
CA GLU A 145 -4.89 0.42 -4.85
C GLU A 145 -3.69 0.60 -3.93
N VAL A 146 -2.68 1.38 -4.37
CA VAL A 146 -1.50 1.64 -3.54
C VAL A 146 -1.85 2.47 -2.30
N LYS A 147 -2.78 3.44 -2.41
CA LYS A 147 -3.28 4.16 -1.22
C LYS A 147 -3.96 3.22 -0.22
N ARG A 148 -4.82 2.31 -0.69
CA ARG A 148 -5.49 1.34 0.18
C ARG A 148 -4.48 0.45 0.89
N MET A 149 -3.49 -0.06 0.15
CA MET A 149 -2.40 -0.87 0.72
C MET A 149 -1.58 -0.09 1.74
N LEU A 150 -1.33 1.20 1.48
CA LEU A 150 -0.62 2.07 2.40
C LEU A 150 -1.36 2.29 3.72
N GLU A 151 -2.68 2.47 3.70
CA GLU A 151 -3.47 2.58 4.93
C GLU A 151 -3.41 1.29 5.76
N GLN A 152 -3.41 0.13 5.09
CA GLN A 152 -3.22 -1.16 5.75
C GLN A 152 -1.83 -1.27 6.40
N LEU A 153 -0.76 -0.95 5.64
CA LEU A 153 0.61 -0.93 6.18
C LEU A 153 0.75 -0.02 7.40
N LYS A 154 0.17 1.18 7.36
CA LYS A 154 0.23 2.11 8.51
C LYS A 154 -0.38 1.48 9.76
N SER A 155 -1.52 0.80 9.62
CA SER A 155 -2.21 0.11 10.70
C SER A 155 -1.38 -1.06 11.24
N ASP A 156 -0.78 -1.84 10.35
CA ASP A 156 -0.01 -3.04 10.71
C ASP A 156 1.30 -2.70 11.42
N TYR A 157 2.02 -1.72 10.90
CA TYR A 157 3.21 -1.21 11.58
C TYR A 157 2.87 -0.53 12.91
N ALA A 158 1.78 0.24 13.00
CA ALA A 158 1.37 0.83 14.27
C ALA A 158 1.07 -0.24 15.33
N PHE A 159 0.41 -1.34 14.93
CA PHE A 159 0.16 -2.48 15.81
C PHE A 159 1.46 -3.14 16.29
N LEU A 160 2.41 -3.42 15.40
CA LEU A 160 3.68 -4.02 15.79
C LEU A 160 4.50 -3.08 16.69
N ASN A 161 4.57 -1.79 16.36
CA ASN A 161 5.29 -0.80 17.17
C ASN A 161 4.70 -0.69 18.59
N GLU A 162 3.37 -0.74 18.72
CA GLU A 162 2.70 -0.72 20.03
C GLU A 162 3.01 -1.99 20.83
N LEU A 163 2.99 -3.16 20.19
CA LEU A 163 3.37 -4.41 20.85
C LEU A 163 4.82 -4.41 21.31
N GLU A 164 5.74 -3.88 20.50
CA GLU A 164 7.14 -3.71 20.87
C GLU A 164 7.29 -2.79 22.09
N PHE A 165 6.56 -1.67 22.10
CA PHE A 165 6.54 -0.74 23.22
C PHE A 165 6.01 -1.39 24.51
N MET A 166 4.87 -2.10 24.43
CA MET A 166 4.30 -2.83 25.56
C MET A 166 5.25 -3.91 26.07
N SER A 167 5.84 -4.70 25.19
CA SER A 167 6.82 -5.75 25.53
C SER A 167 8.01 -5.16 26.30
N ALA A 168 8.59 -4.06 25.78
CA ALA A 168 9.70 -3.36 26.41
C ALA A 168 9.33 -2.83 27.80
N SER A 169 8.11 -2.28 27.97
CA SER A 169 7.61 -1.77 29.26
C SER A 169 7.52 -2.84 30.35
N GLN A 170 7.34 -4.11 29.94
CA GLN A 170 7.21 -5.26 30.84
C GLN A 170 8.52 -6.06 30.97
N ASN A 171 9.62 -5.60 30.36
CA ASN A 171 10.90 -6.34 30.27
C ASN A 171 10.75 -7.72 29.58
N ILE A 172 9.80 -7.85 28.66
CA ILE A 172 9.64 -9.05 27.83
C ILE A 172 10.48 -8.85 26.56
N PRO A 173 11.34 -9.81 26.17
CA PRO A 173 12.12 -9.70 24.93
C PRO A 173 11.20 -9.63 23.71
N VAL A 174 11.42 -8.65 22.83
CA VAL A 174 10.61 -8.45 21.60
C VAL A 174 10.59 -9.68 20.70
N SER A 175 11.69 -10.45 20.66
CA SER A 175 11.79 -11.70 19.90
C SER A 175 10.76 -12.76 20.32
N VAL A 176 10.25 -12.69 21.55
CA VAL A 176 9.21 -13.59 22.09
C VAL A 176 7.82 -13.16 21.60
N VAL A 177 7.63 -11.86 21.29
CA VAL A 177 6.32 -11.30 20.92
C VAL A 177 6.14 -11.20 19.41
N VAL A 178 7.16 -10.74 18.68
CA VAL A 178 7.07 -10.47 17.23
C VAL A 178 7.65 -11.63 16.40
N GLY A 179 8.27 -12.62 17.06
CA GLY A 179 9.06 -13.67 16.42
C GLY A 179 10.47 -13.20 16.08
N ALA A 180 11.42 -14.14 15.96
CA ALA A 180 12.77 -13.82 15.53
C ALA A 180 12.76 -13.36 14.05
N LYS A 181 13.40 -12.22 13.77
CA LYS A 181 13.67 -11.73 12.41
C LYS A 181 14.69 -12.60 11.68
#